data_AF-A0D0D4-F1
#
_entry.id   AF-A0D0D4-F1
#
_cell.length_a   1.000
_cell.length_b   1.000
_cell.length_c   1.000
_cell.angle_alpha   90.00
_cell.angle_beta   90.00
_cell.angle_gamma   90.00
#
_symmetry.space_group_name_H-M   'P 1'
#
loop_
_entity.id
_entity.type
_entity.pdbx_description
1 polymer ?
#
loop_
_entity_poly.entity_id
_entity_poly.type
_entity_poly.pdbx_seq_one_letter_code
_entity_poly.pdbx_strand_id
1 'polypeptide(L)'
;MNRNEDETTKLLQEIRNEVTDFTTTNFFGQVVQKYQSYEQQCFQENKANSIEFVKCMMKFQKRQIKEEKKMEFKIDYLKYEIAECLNTNERTQCQQLAINNIMQIQQEYLKSIELTLKQ
;
A
#
# COMPACT_ATOMS: atom_id res chain seq x y z
N MET A 1 -10.42 8.62 -32.36
CA MET A 1 -9.71 7.99 -31.23
C MET A 1 -8.62 8.94 -30.77
N ASN A 2 -8.69 9.37 -29.51
CA ASN A 2 -7.83 10.41 -28.94
C ASN A 2 -6.41 9.87 -28.75
N ARG A 3 -5.44 10.45 -29.45
CA ARG A 3 -4.02 10.07 -29.39
C ARG A 3 -3.45 10.11 -27.95
N ASN A 4 -3.99 10.99 -27.10
CA ASN A 4 -3.61 11.13 -25.68
C ASN A 4 -4.14 10.00 -24.77
N GLU A 5 -5.28 9.39 -25.08
CA GLU A 5 -5.81 8.25 -24.30
C GLU A 5 -4.93 7.00 -24.49
N ASP A 6 -4.41 6.82 -25.69
CA ASP A 6 -3.58 5.68 -26.09
C ASP A 6 -2.17 5.75 -25.47
N GLU A 7 -1.59 6.95 -25.36
CA GLU A 7 -0.30 7.18 -24.70
C GLU A 7 -0.39 7.06 -23.17
N THR A 8 -1.48 7.56 -22.57
CA THR A 8 -1.75 7.41 -21.12
C THR A 8 -1.88 5.94 -20.75
N THR A 9 -2.60 5.16 -21.56
CA THR A 9 -2.80 3.72 -21.34
C THR A 9 -1.49 2.95 -21.40
N LYS A 10 -0.61 3.26 -22.37
CA LYS A 10 0.73 2.63 -22.47
C LYS A 10 1.61 2.95 -21.26
N LEU A 11 1.63 4.20 -20.81
CA LEU A 11 2.41 4.57 -19.62
C LEU A 11 1.89 3.86 -18.36
N LEU A 12 0.57 3.79 -18.18
CA LEU A 12 -0.03 3.05 -17.07
C LEU A 12 0.33 1.55 -17.11
N GLN A 13 0.48 0.97 -18.31
CA GLN A 13 0.91 -0.42 -18.48
C GLN A 13 2.40 -0.62 -18.13
N GLU A 14 3.27 0.33 -18.49
CA GLU A 14 4.71 0.30 -18.15
C GLU A 14 4.92 0.48 -16.64
N ILE A 15 4.25 1.47 -16.03
CA ILE A 15 4.22 1.66 -14.57
C ILE A 15 3.71 0.40 -13.89
N ARG A 16 2.64 -0.22 -14.42
CA ARG A 16 2.09 -1.47 -13.87
C ARG A 16 3.15 -2.56 -13.80
N ASN A 17 3.95 -2.78 -14.85
CA ASN A 17 4.95 -3.85 -14.84
C ASN A 17 6.04 -3.60 -13.79
N GLU A 18 6.59 -2.37 -13.73
CA GLU A 18 7.63 -2.01 -12.75
C GLU A 18 7.12 -2.04 -11.30
N VAL A 19 5.86 -1.63 -11.09
CA VAL A 19 5.19 -1.71 -9.79
C VAL A 19 4.86 -3.16 -9.43
N THR A 20 4.47 -3.99 -10.38
CA THR A 20 4.14 -5.40 -10.15
C THR A 20 5.34 -6.15 -9.58
N ASP A 21 6.52 -5.98 -10.18
CA ASP A 21 7.75 -6.64 -9.71
C ASP A 21 8.11 -6.24 -8.27
N PHE A 22 7.82 -4.99 -7.86
CA PHE A 22 8.05 -4.53 -6.50
C PHE A 22 6.95 -4.95 -5.50
N THR A 23 5.71 -5.10 -5.97
CA THR A 23 4.52 -5.37 -5.15
C THR A 23 4.25 -6.84 -4.90
N THR A 24 4.46 -7.73 -5.88
CA THR A 24 3.86 -9.07 -5.81
C THR A 24 4.56 -10.02 -4.86
N THR A 25 5.86 -9.86 -4.61
CA THR A 25 6.60 -10.79 -3.73
C THR A 25 7.11 -10.13 -2.46
N ASN A 26 7.54 -8.87 -2.53
CA ASN A 26 8.21 -8.21 -1.40
C ASN A 26 7.21 -7.52 -0.45
N PHE A 27 6.29 -6.72 -1.00
CA PHE A 27 5.30 -5.99 -0.18
C PHE A 27 4.31 -6.92 0.52
N PHE A 28 3.66 -7.84 -0.20
CA PHE A 28 2.71 -8.79 0.42
C PHE A 28 3.39 -9.71 1.44
N GLY A 29 4.62 -10.16 1.16
CA GLY A 29 5.41 -10.94 2.12
C GLY A 29 5.64 -10.18 3.44
N GLN A 30 5.99 -8.89 3.36
CA GLN A 30 6.17 -8.05 4.54
C GLN A 30 4.87 -7.80 5.31
N VAL A 31 3.73 -7.66 4.61
CA VAL A 31 2.41 -7.54 5.26
C VAL A 31 2.07 -8.81 6.04
N VAL A 32 2.25 -9.99 5.44
CA VAL A 32 2.00 -11.29 6.11
C VAL A 32 2.91 -11.47 7.32
N GLN A 33 4.21 -11.17 7.19
CA GLN A 33 5.15 -11.25 8.31
C GLN A 33 4.75 -10.35 9.49
N LYS A 34 4.29 -9.12 9.19
CA LYS A 34 3.83 -8.19 10.24
C LYS A 34 2.53 -8.68 10.90
N TYR A 35 1.61 -9.28 10.14
CA TYR A 35 0.39 -9.89 10.68
C TYR A 35 0.72 -11.02 11.68
N GLN A 36 1.58 -11.96 11.25
CA GLN A 36 2.00 -13.09 12.10
C GLN A 36 2.69 -12.61 13.39
N SER A 37 3.50 -11.54 13.30
CA SER A 37 4.11 -10.93 14.48
C SER A 37 3.07 -10.37 15.45
N TYR A 38 2.03 -9.70 14.96
CA TYR A 38 0.96 -9.14 15.82
C TYR A 38 0.13 -10.24 16.48
N GLU A 39 -0.20 -11.29 15.72
CA GLU A 39 -0.91 -12.46 16.25
C GLU A 39 -0.14 -13.11 17.41
N GLN A 40 1.17 -13.27 17.25
CA GLN A 40 2.03 -13.79 18.32
C GLN A 40 2.07 -12.87 19.54
N GLN A 41 2.15 -11.56 19.36
CA GLN A 41 2.08 -10.59 20.46
C GLN A 41 0.75 -10.68 21.22
N CYS A 42 -0.39 -10.65 20.50
CA CYS A 42 -1.71 -10.84 21.11
C CYS A 42 -1.80 -12.14 21.90
N PHE A 43 -1.23 -13.24 21.39
CA PHE A 43 -1.25 -14.53 22.08
C PHE A 43 -0.41 -14.50 23.37
N GLN A 44 0.80 -13.95 23.31
CA GLN A 44 1.72 -13.86 24.45
C GLN A 44 1.20 -12.95 25.56
N GLU A 45 0.72 -11.76 25.21
CA GLU A 45 0.26 -10.77 26.19
C GLU A 45 -1.02 -11.22 26.92
N ASN A 46 -1.88 -11.95 26.23
CA ASN A 46 -3.17 -12.37 26.77
C ASN A 46 -3.15 -13.76 27.43
N LYS A 47 -1.98 -14.41 27.56
CA LYS A 47 -1.76 -15.65 28.34
C LYS A 47 -2.85 -16.73 28.14
N ALA A 48 -3.23 -16.98 26.89
CA ALA A 48 -4.29 -17.93 26.51
C ALA A 48 -5.73 -17.59 26.96
N ASN A 49 -6.01 -16.34 27.40
CA ASN A 49 -7.37 -15.84 27.48
C ASN A 49 -7.92 -15.62 26.06
N SER A 50 -8.72 -16.57 25.59
CA SER A 50 -9.26 -16.58 24.23
C SER A 50 -10.11 -15.34 23.91
N ILE A 51 -10.83 -14.79 24.89
CA ILE A 51 -11.67 -13.60 24.69
C ILE A 51 -10.80 -12.36 24.48
N GLU A 52 -9.78 -12.17 25.31
CA GLU A 52 -8.88 -11.01 25.19
C GLU A 52 -7.98 -11.11 23.95
N PHE A 53 -7.56 -12.32 23.57
CA PHE A 53 -6.90 -12.56 22.28
C PHE A 53 -7.77 -12.13 21.10
N VAL A 54 -9.04 -12.56 21.06
CA VAL A 54 -9.97 -12.18 19.97
C VAL A 54 -10.18 -10.67 19.93
N LYS A 55 -10.34 -10.00 21.09
CA LYS A 55 -10.46 -8.54 21.15
C LYS A 55 -9.21 -7.84 20.60
N CYS A 56 -8.01 -8.33 20.93
CA CYS A 56 -6.74 -7.85 20.42
C CYS A 56 -6.69 -7.95 18.88
N MET A 57 -6.99 -9.12 18.33
CA MET A 57 -7.03 -9.35 16.87
C MET A 57 -8.10 -8.50 16.17
N MET A 58 -9.29 -8.33 16.76
CA MET A 58 -10.33 -7.47 16.19
C MET A 58 -9.93 -5.99 16.15
N LYS A 59 -9.20 -5.51 17.17
CA LYS A 59 -8.68 -4.13 17.19
C LYS A 59 -7.66 -3.93 16.06
N PHE A 60 -6.79 -4.91 15.85
CA PHE A 60 -5.84 -4.90 14.74
C PHE A 60 -6.53 -4.92 13.38
N GLN A 61 -7.47 -5.85 13.15
CA GLN A 61 -8.21 -5.93 11.90
C GLN A 61 -8.93 -4.62 11.55
N LYS A 62 -9.54 -3.96 12.54
CA LYS A 62 -10.17 -2.65 12.33
C LYS A 62 -9.18 -1.56 11.91
N ARG A 63 -7.97 -1.56 12.48
CA ARG A 63 -6.91 -0.63 12.10
C ARG A 63 -6.39 -0.94 10.69
N GLN A 64 -6.17 -2.21 10.37
CA GLN A 64 -5.76 -2.66 9.04
C GLN A 64 -6.72 -2.15 7.96
N ILE A 65 -8.03 -2.39 8.12
CA ILE A 65 -9.05 -1.91 7.17
C ILE A 65 -8.99 -0.38 6.99
N LYS A 66 -8.69 0.37 8.05
CA LYS A 66 -8.56 1.84 7.97
C LYS A 66 -7.33 2.24 7.16
N GLU A 67 -6.20 1.57 7.35
CA GLU A 67 -4.97 1.86 6.61
C GLU A 67 -5.07 1.41 5.14
N GLU A 68 -5.75 0.29 4.86
CA GLU A 68 -6.05 -0.16 3.49
C GLU A 68 -6.88 0.88 2.73
N LYS A 69 -7.92 1.44 3.36
CA LYS A 69 -8.73 2.52 2.76
C LYS A 69 -7.92 3.79 2.48
N LYS A 70 -6.97 4.13 3.34
CA LYS A 70 -6.08 5.28 3.10
C LYS A 70 -5.15 5.01 1.92
N MET A 71 -4.62 3.80 1.82
CA MET A 71 -3.78 3.38 0.70
C MET A 71 -4.57 3.44 -0.61
N GLU A 72 -5.79 2.91 -0.63
CA GLU A 72 -6.71 2.98 -1.78
C GLU A 72 -6.95 4.44 -2.22
N PHE A 73 -7.30 5.31 -1.27
CA PHE A 73 -7.49 6.74 -1.55
C PHE A 73 -6.24 7.40 -2.17
N LYS A 74 -5.05 7.12 -1.65
CA LYS A 74 -3.79 7.69 -2.18
C LYS A 74 -3.48 7.18 -3.59
N ILE A 75 -3.74 5.91 -3.87
CA ILE A 75 -3.56 5.33 -5.21
C ILE A 75 -4.55 5.95 -6.20
N ASP A 76 -5.80 6.16 -5.79
CA ASP A 76 -6.79 6.84 -6.64
C ASP A 76 -6.43 8.30 -6.89
N TYR A 77 -5.92 9.00 -5.88
CA TYR A 77 -5.45 10.38 -6.03
C TYR A 77 -4.26 10.47 -7.00
N LEU A 78 -3.31 9.52 -6.93
CA LEU A 78 -2.14 9.48 -7.81
C LEU A 78 -2.51 9.39 -9.30
N LYS A 79 -3.66 8.77 -9.65
CA LYS A 79 -4.15 8.78 -11.04
C LYS A 79 -4.35 10.20 -11.57
N TYR A 80 -4.86 11.10 -10.74
CA TYR A 80 -5.06 12.50 -11.11
C TYR A 80 -3.73 13.25 -11.22
N GLU A 81 -2.81 13.03 -10.27
CA GLU A 81 -1.48 13.65 -10.31
C GLU A 81 -0.67 13.24 -11.54
N ILE A 82 -0.75 11.96 -11.95
CA ILE A 82 -0.10 11.48 -13.17
C ILE A 82 -0.71 12.14 -14.41
N ALA A 83 -2.04 12.23 -14.47
CA ALA A 83 -2.73 12.88 -15.59
C ALA A 83 -2.35 14.37 -15.70
N GLU A 84 -2.24 15.07 -14.58
CA GLU A 84 -1.77 16.45 -14.55
C GLU A 84 -0.30 16.55 -14.98
N CYS A 85 0.57 15.67 -14.45
CA CYS A 85 1.98 15.64 -14.82
C CYS A 85 2.18 15.48 -16.34
N LEU A 86 1.40 14.61 -16.99
CA LEU A 86 1.50 14.37 -18.44
C LEU A 86 1.11 15.59 -19.28
N ASN A 87 0.37 16.54 -18.71
CA ASN A 87 0.03 17.78 -19.41
C ASN A 87 1.15 18.82 -19.36
N THR A 88 2.09 18.69 -18.42
CA THR A 88 3.08 19.74 -18.11
C THR A 88 4.53 19.30 -18.22
N ASN A 89 4.82 18.00 -18.13
CA ASN A 89 6.18 17.46 -18.01
C ASN A 89 6.46 16.35 -19.03
N GLU A 90 7.74 15.97 -19.13
CA GLU A 90 8.15 14.81 -19.94
C GLU A 90 7.63 13.51 -19.35
N ARG A 91 7.28 12.56 -20.23
CA ARG A 91 6.78 11.23 -19.86
C ARG A 91 7.64 10.51 -18.82
N THR A 92 8.96 10.54 -18.98
CA THR A 92 9.91 9.87 -18.08
C THR A 92 9.86 10.43 -16.66
N GLN A 93 9.62 11.73 -16.52
CA GLN A 93 9.49 12.39 -15.21
C GLN A 93 8.20 11.96 -14.52
N CYS A 94 7.10 11.86 -15.27
CA CYS A 94 5.82 11.39 -14.73
C CYS A 94 5.84 9.91 -14.36
N GLN A 95 6.57 9.09 -15.12
CA GLN A 95 6.82 7.70 -14.78
C GLN A 95 7.57 7.58 -13.44
N GLN A 96 8.67 8.32 -13.27
CA GLN A 96 9.43 8.32 -12.01
C GLN A 96 8.61 8.84 -10.83
N LEU A 97 7.81 9.89 -11.03
CA LEU A 97 6.90 10.41 -10.01
C LEU A 97 5.88 9.34 -9.57
N ALA A 98 5.27 8.62 -10.53
CA ALA A 98 4.34 7.54 -10.23
C ALA A 98 4.98 6.42 -9.41
N ILE A 99 6.15 5.94 -9.83
CA ILE A 99 6.88 4.86 -9.14
C ILE A 99 7.23 5.27 -7.71
N ASN A 100 7.81 6.47 -7.54
CA ASN A 100 8.22 6.97 -6.23
C ASN A 100 7.02 7.10 -5.29
N ASN A 101 5.90 7.66 -5.77
CA ASN A 101 4.69 7.79 -4.96
C ASN A 101 4.11 6.43 -4.57
N ILE A 102 4.06 5.46 -5.49
CA ILE A 102 3.57 4.11 -5.19
C ILE A 102 4.46 3.43 -4.13
N MET A 103 5.78 3.51 -4.29
CA MET A 103 6.73 2.98 -3.30
C MET A 103 6.55 3.65 -1.94
N GLN A 104 6.39 4.97 -1.90
CA GLN A 104 6.18 5.70 -0.66
C GLN A 104 4.86 5.31 0.02
N ILE A 105 3.75 5.21 -0.73
CA ILE A 105 2.45 4.76 -0.22
C ILE A 105 2.58 3.40 0.46
N GLN A 106 3.30 2.46 -0.17
CA GLN A 106 3.53 1.13 0.36
C GLN A 106 4.40 1.14 1.63
N GLN A 107 5.48 1.91 1.64
CA GLN A 107 6.34 2.06 2.82
C GLN A 107 5.57 2.67 4.00
N GLU A 108 4.73 3.67 3.73
CA GLU A 108 3.87 4.29 4.75
C GLU A 108 2.87 3.30 5.34
N TYR A 109 2.26 2.45 4.51
CA TYR A 109 1.38 1.37 4.96
C TYR A 109 2.12 0.34 5.84
N LEU A 110 3.30 -0.10 5.40
CA LEU A 110 4.12 -1.04 6.19
C LEU A 110 4.53 -0.44 7.54
N LYS A 111 4.82 0.86 7.58
CA LYS A 111 5.16 1.60 8.80
C LYS A 111 3.95 1.75 9.73
N SER A 112 2.75 1.98 9.20
CA SER A 112 1.53 2.12 10.02
C SER A 112 1.13 0.79 10.68
N ILE A 113 1.35 -0.33 10.00
CA ILE A 113 1.23 -1.67 10.60
C ILE A 113 2.28 -1.85 11.72
N GLU A 114 3.52 -1.40 11.51
CA GLU A 114 4.58 -1.49 12.53
C GLU A 114 4.29 -0.69 13.80
N LEU A 115 3.79 0.53 13.66
CA LEU A 115 3.44 1.37 14.80
C LEU A 115 2.24 0.80 15.59
N THR A 116 1.40 0.00 14.94
CA THR A 116 0.32 -0.71 15.61
C THR A 116 0.84 -1.82 16.53
N LEU A 117 2.01 -2.42 16.24
CA LEU A 117 2.70 -3.43 17.07
C LEU A 117 3.41 -2.85 18.32
N LYS A 118 3.52 -1.52 18.45
CA LYS A 118 4.26 -0.84 19.53
C LYS A 118 3.37 -0.06 20.52
N GLN A 119 2.04 -0.13 20.37
CA GLN A 119 1.04 0.62 21.16
C GLN A 119 0.07 -0.29 21.89
#